data_AF-A0A1I5IMB1-F1
#
_entry.id   AF-A0A1I5IMB1-F1
#
_cell.length_a   1.000
_cell.length_b   1.000
_cell.length_c   1.000
_cell.angle_alpha   90.00
_cell.angle_beta   90.00
_cell.angle_gamma   90.00
#
_symmetry.space_group_name_H-M   'P 1'
#
loop_
_entity.id
_entity.type
_entity.pdbx_description
1 polymer ?
#
loop_
_entity_poly.entity_id
_entity_poly.type
_entity_poly.pdbx_seq_one_letter_code
_entity_poly.pdbx_strand_id
1 'polypeptide(L)'
;MGNNLYSLLKQTANLSSLPCTIMSVEKKSDGTCGDIRFYAINDIFKRSYYDMFMEQEGNTKTTFENFDEVIEGQLYTAHLPKEPKFEDICFRAAWGNEHIHTYVDTTKIYGYWTEDILFPVNCAHGENVAYCQFMYTLNKEMDTGKFSAVSPDISSFVIKACLEMRNENAFSTSMDIITKDLREYVDSESACILTVDYDQKNFEIISESVRDNAYCIKEIFSHFPFDIVGCWQTLLSETNNIIIQNEQDMNLYEAKAPAWLKTYKDAGGQALCLMPFIHHGNIIGYLYISNFDTSEMTRIKETLELISFFLTAEVANHMILEKLEYLSNVDVLTGVLNRNCMNVNVDELSLKLKLDPKPFAVAFCDLNGLKTINDHGGHNSGDELLKDAAKVLKEVFIGDQIYRAGGDEFAIISLNSTERKFLEKLALLRQKACDPDWLNFAIGHYYDANSGNLRLAMRYADENMYEDKNAFYEAYPDKRR
;
A
#
# COMPACT_ATOMS: atom_id res chain seq x y z
N MET A 1 -8.52 46.81 -32.00
CA MET A 1 -8.62 45.42 -32.49
C MET A 1 -9.05 44.42 -31.40
N GLY A 2 -8.75 44.65 -30.11
CA GLY A 2 -9.15 43.74 -29.01
C GLY A 2 -10.66 43.47 -28.83
N ASN A 3 -11.52 44.49 -28.91
CA ASN A 3 -12.97 44.31 -28.70
C ASN A 3 -13.67 43.43 -29.76
N ASN A 4 -13.10 43.30 -30.96
CA ASN A 4 -13.69 42.46 -32.02
C ASN A 4 -13.34 40.98 -31.82
N LEU A 5 -12.09 40.68 -31.43
CA LEU A 5 -11.66 39.31 -31.16
C LEU A 5 -12.36 38.72 -29.93
N TYR A 6 -12.45 39.50 -28.84
CA TYR A 6 -13.19 39.07 -27.65
C TYR A 6 -14.65 38.74 -27.97
N SER A 7 -15.35 39.63 -28.67
CA SER A 7 -16.77 39.41 -29.02
C SER A 7 -16.97 38.14 -29.84
N LEU A 8 -16.05 37.86 -30.79
CA LEU A 8 -16.07 36.64 -31.59
C LEU A 8 -15.84 35.39 -30.74
N LEU A 9 -14.81 35.38 -29.91
CA LEU A 9 -14.45 34.24 -29.06
C LEU A 9 -15.50 33.97 -27.97
N LYS A 10 -16.09 35.02 -27.40
CA LYS A 10 -17.22 34.93 -26.48
C LYS A 10 -18.44 34.33 -27.16
N GLN A 11 -18.73 34.72 -28.41
CA GLN A 11 -19.80 34.10 -29.19
C GLN A 11 -19.51 32.60 -29.43
N THR A 12 -18.27 32.24 -29.75
CA THR A 12 -17.87 30.83 -29.91
C THR A 12 -18.08 30.02 -28.63
N ALA A 13 -17.69 30.53 -27.46
CA ALA A 13 -17.96 29.86 -26.19
C ALA A 13 -19.46 29.68 -25.93
N ASN A 14 -20.25 30.73 -26.20
CA ASN A 14 -21.70 30.73 -25.99
C ASN A 14 -22.48 29.82 -26.95
N LEU A 15 -21.88 29.41 -28.08
CA LEU A 15 -22.48 28.42 -28.99
C LEU A 15 -22.41 26.99 -28.43
N SER A 16 -21.54 26.73 -27.45
CA SER A 16 -21.43 25.41 -26.83
C SER A 16 -22.59 25.15 -25.87
N SER A 17 -23.16 23.95 -25.96
CA SER A 17 -24.16 23.44 -25.01
C SER A 17 -23.54 22.82 -23.75
N LEU A 18 -22.21 22.77 -23.66
CA LEU A 18 -21.45 22.28 -22.50
C LEU A 18 -20.88 23.46 -21.71
N PRO A 19 -20.47 23.26 -20.43
CA PRO A 19 -19.55 24.19 -19.77
C PRO A 19 -18.34 24.43 -20.67
N CYS A 20 -18.16 25.68 -21.10
CA CYS A 20 -17.17 26.03 -22.12
C CYS A 20 -16.42 27.30 -21.76
N THR A 21 -15.12 27.29 -22.02
CA THR A 21 -14.25 28.47 -21.98
C THR A 21 -13.33 28.50 -23.18
N ILE A 22 -13.03 29.70 -23.68
CA ILE A 22 -11.85 29.94 -24.51
C ILE A 22 -10.69 30.19 -23.55
N MET A 23 -9.60 29.47 -23.74
CA MET A 23 -8.36 29.65 -23.01
C MET A 23 -7.36 30.36 -23.89
N SER A 24 -6.69 31.39 -23.36
CA SER A 24 -5.52 31.97 -23.99
C SER A 24 -4.28 31.21 -23.52
N VAL A 25 -3.46 30.74 -24.46
CA VAL A 25 -2.26 29.95 -24.21
C VAL A 25 -1.06 30.71 -24.72
N GLU A 26 -0.20 31.14 -23.80
CA GLU A 26 1.05 31.81 -24.12
C GLU A 26 2.11 30.82 -24.63
N LYS A 27 2.96 31.27 -25.54
CA LYS A 27 4.17 30.58 -25.98
C LYS A 27 5.39 31.40 -25.59
N LYS A 28 6.28 30.79 -24.79
CA LYS A 28 7.54 31.40 -24.36
C LYS A 28 8.54 31.46 -25.51
N SER A 29 9.59 32.27 -25.35
CA SER A 29 10.66 32.43 -26.34
C SER A 29 11.44 31.15 -26.65
N ASP A 30 11.45 30.19 -25.73
CA ASP A 30 12.07 28.86 -25.91
C ASP A 30 11.15 27.86 -26.63
N GLY A 31 9.94 28.27 -27.01
CA GLY A 31 8.95 27.47 -27.70
C GLY A 31 8.03 26.65 -26.79
N THR A 32 8.18 26.71 -25.47
CA THR A 32 7.37 25.99 -24.49
C THR A 32 6.08 26.73 -24.11
N CYS A 33 5.17 26.01 -23.43
CA CYS A 33 3.91 26.57 -22.93
C CYS A 33 4.17 27.60 -21.80
N GLY A 34 3.51 28.75 -21.91
CA GLY A 34 3.50 29.84 -20.95
C GLY A 34 2.26 29.86 -20.08
N ASP A 35 1.85 31.05 -19.66
CA ASP A 35 0.61 31.21 -18.88
C ASP A 35 -0.62 30.79 -19.69
N ILE A 36 -1.52 30.06 -19.03
CA ILE A 36 -2.84 29.74 -19.54
C ILE A 36 -3.88 30.47 -18.72
N ARG A 37 -4.74 31.23 -19.38
CA ARG A 37 -5.74 32.09 -18.74
C ARG A 37 -7.12 31.89 -19.33
N PHE A 38 -8.16 32.10 -18.53
CA PHE A 38 -9.52 32.18 -19.02
C PHE A 38 -9.67 33.43 -19.88
N TYR A 39 -10.07 33.28 -21.14
CA TYR A 39 -10.22 34.41 -22.04
C TYR A 39 -11.69 34.79 -22.23
N ALA A 40 -12.56 33.80 -22.41
CA ALA A 40 -14.00 34.02 -22.55
C ALA A 40 -14.77 32.78 -22.09
N ILE A 41 -15.63 32.92 -21.08
CA ILE A 41 -16.45 31.80 -20.54
C ILE A 41 -17.89 31.88 -21.04
N ASN A 42 -18.59 30.74 -21.15
CA ASN A 42 -20.04 30.74 -21.38
C ASN A 42 -20.83 30.74 -20.07
N ASP A 43 -22.14 31.01 -20.16
CA ASP A 43 -23.02 31.06 -18.98
C ASP A 43 -23.11 29.71 -18.23
N ILE A 44 -22.95 28.59 -18.94
CA ILE A 44 -22.99 27.25 -18.34
C ILE A 44 -21.76 27.04 -17.45
N PHE A 45 -20.57 27.38 -17.95
CA PHE A 45 -19.33 27.39 -17.17
C PHE A 45 -19.42 28.37 -16.01
N LYS A 46 -19.91 29.59 -16.28
CA LYS A 46 -20.13 30.61 -15.25
C LYS A 46 -20.99 30.08 -14.10
N ARG A 47 -22.06 29.35 -14.43
CA ARG A 47 -22.99 28.75 -13.44
C ARG A 47 -22.36 27.61 -12.66
N SER A 48 -21.63 26.70 -13.32
CA SER A 48 -20.97 25.59 -12.63
C SER A 48 -19.99 26.08 -11.56
N TYR A 49 -19.31 27.20 -11.80
CA TYR A 49 -18.39 27.80 -10.83
C TYR A 49 -19.06 28.72 -9.81
N TYR A 50 -20.02 29.55 -10.22
CA TYR A 50 -20.69 30.48 -9.30
C TYR A 50 -21.34 29.73 -8.13
N ASP A 51 -21.98 28.59 -8.40
CA ASP A 51 -22.61 27.75 -7.38
C ASP A 51 -21.57 27.11 -6.43
N MET A 52 -20.37 26.77 -6.93
CA MET A 52 -19.26 26.26 -6.11
C MET A 52 -18.58 27.33 -5.24
N PHE A 53 -18.44 28.57 -5.74
CA PHE A 53 -17.70 29.64 -5.04
C PHE A 53 -18.52 30.37 -3.97
N MET A 54 -19.84 30.50 -4.13
CA MET A 54 -20.70 31.21 -3.16
C MET A 54 -20.99 30.43 -1.87
N GLU A 55 -20.63 29.14 -1.80
CA GLU A 55 -20.72 28.37 -0.55
C GLU A 55 -19.55 28.67 0.43
N GLN A 56 -18.43 29.25 -0.03
CA GLN A 56 -17.22 29.39 0.78
C GLN A 56 -16.88 30.79 1.27
N GLU A 57 -17.29 31.86 0.57
CA GLU A 57 -16.99 33.23 1.01
C GLU A 57 -18.26 34.07 1.14
N GLY A 58 -18.58 34.51 2.37
CA GLY A 58 -19.66 35.45 2.67
C GLY A 58 -19.40 36.88 2.17
N ASN A 59 -18.94 37.04 0.93
CA ASN A 59 -18.50 38.31 0.36
C ASN A 59 -19.62 38.94 -0.51
N THR A 60 -20.08 40.12 -0.13
CA THR A 60 -21.39 40.71 -0.48
C THR A 60 -21.38 41.64 -1.70
N LYS A 61 -20.53 41.43 -2.71
CA LYS A 61 -20.46 42.33 -3.88
C LYS A 61 -20.42 41.70 -5.27
N THR A 62 -20.26 40.39 -5.39
CA THR A 62 -20.17 39.73 -6.71
C THR A 62 -21.52 39.11 -7.06
N THR A 63 -22.20 39.65 -8.07
CA THR A 63 -23.44 39.08 -8.59
C THR A 63 -23.13 38.11 -9.72
N PHE A 64 -24.03 37.14 -9.96
CA PHE A 64 -23.94 36.26 -11.12
C PHE A 64 -23.80 37.07 -12.43
N GLU A 65 -24.39 38.25 -12.54
CA GLU A 65 -24.32 39.06 -13.76
C GLU A 65 -22.89 39.51 -14.11
N ASN A 66 -22.04 39.80 -13.12
CA ASN A 66 -20.68 40.32 -13.34
C ASN A 66 -19.57 39.30 -13.06
N PHE A 67 -19.92 38.02 -12.85
CA PHE A 67 -18.94 37.00 -12.44
C PHE A 67 -17.89 36.67 -13.51
N ASP A 68 -18.19 36.93 -14.78
CA ASP A 68 -17.22 36.84 -15.88
C ASP A 68 -16.09 37.86 -15.75
N GLU A 69 -16.34 39.06 -15.22
CA GLU A 69 -15.30 40.06 -14.93
C GLU A 69 -14.33 39.59 -13.82
N VAL A 70 -14.74 38.61 -13.02
CA VAL A 70 -13.91 38.01 -11.96
C VAL A 70 -13.03 36.91 -12.51
N ILE A 71 -13.57 36.03 -13.36
CA ILE A 71 -12.85 34.84 -13.87
C ILE A 71 -11.98 35.17 -15.09
N GLU A 72 -12.50 35.95 -16.03
CA GLU A 72 -11.80 36.23 -17.28
C GLU A 72 -10.51 37.04 -17.02
N GLY A 73 -9.40 36.58 -17.59
CA GLY A 73 -8.04 37.11 -17.37
C GLY A 73 -7.26 36.40 -16.27
N GLN A 74 -7.90 35.64 -15.39
CA GLN A 74 -7.19 34.86 -14.37
C GLN A 74 -6.47 33.64 -14.97
N LEU A 75 -5.40 33.21 -14.28
CA LEU A 75 -4.76 31.93 -14.56
C LEU A 75 -5.78 30.80 -14.38
N TYR A 76 -5.71 29.78 -15.22
CA TYR A 76 -6.65 28.67 -15.13
C TYR A 76 -6.58 27.97 -13.77
N THR A 77 -5.37 27.89 -13.18
CA THR A 77 -5.11 27.31 -11.86
C THR A 77 -5.80 28.02 -10.70
N ALA A 78 -6.35 29.22 -10.92
CA ALA A 78 -7.17 29.89 -9.90
C ALA A 78 -8.52 29.19 -9.69
N HIS A 79 -9.02 28.46 -10.70
CA HIS A 79 -10.35 27.85 -10.67
C HIS A 79 -10.37 26.38 -11.10
N LEU A 80 -9.35 25.89 -11.79
CA LEU A 80 -9.17 24.48 -12.20
C LEU A 80 -7.96 23.87 -11.48
N PRO A 81 -7.99 22.57 -11.13
CA PRO A 81 -6.88 21.90 -10.50
C PRO A 81 -5.74 21.77 -11.51
N LYS A 82 -4.50 21.79 -11.00
CA LYS A 82 -3.33 21.63 -11.85
C LYS A 82 -3.13 20.14 -12.16
N GLU A 83 -3.68 19.71 -13.28
CA GLU A 83 -3.59 18.32 -13.75
C GLU A 83 -2.34 18.06 -14.60
N PRO A 84 -1.70 16.88 -14.47
CA PRO A 84 -0.59 16.51 -15.33
C PRO A 84 -1.01 16.53 -16.80
N LYS A 85 -0.32 17.34 -17.61
CA LYS A 85 -0.53 17.56 -19.05
C LYS A 85 -1.66 18.52 -19.43
N PHE A 86 -2.39 19.12 -18.49
CA PHE A 86 -3.43 20.08 -18.89
C PHE A 86 -2.84 21.24 -19.72
N GLU A 87 -1.67 21.73 -19.32
CA GLU A 87 -0.99 22.79 -20.07
C GLU A 87 -0.45 22.31 -21.43
N ASP A 88 0.00 21.05 -21.52
CA ASP A 88 0.44 20.43 -22.78
C ASP A 88 -0.72 20.25 -23.76
N ILE A 89 -1.85 19.71 -23.31
CA ILE A 89 -3.03 19.53 -24.17
C ILE A 89 -3.60 20.88 -24.60
N CYS A 90 -3.64 21.88 -23.72
CA CYS A 90 -4.02 23.23 -24.10
C CYS A 90 -3.07 23.80 -25.16
N PHE A 91 -1.76 23.59 -25.01
CA PHE A 91 -0.75 24.06 -25.95
C PHE A 91 -0.83 23.37 -27.31
N ARG A 92 -0.99 22.05 -27.35
CA ARG A 92 -1.19 21.28 -28.58
C ARG A 92 -2.49 21.64 -29.29
N ALA A 93 -3.57 21.87 -28.54
CA ALA A 93 -4.81 22.35 -29.14
C ALA A 93 -4.64 23.78 -29.71
N ALA A 94 -4.07 24.70 -28.95
CA ALA A 94 -3.99 26.11 -29.35
C ALA A 94 -2.94 26.37 -30.45
N TRP A 95 -1.76 25.75 -30.35
CA TRP A 95 -0.63 25.97 -31.27
C TRP A 95 -0.39 24.82 -32.25
N GLY A 96 -0.68 23.58 -31.84
CA GLY A 96 -0.55 22.39 -32.69
C GLY A 96 -1.76 22.13 -33.59
N ASN A 97 -2.86 22.87 -33.39
CA ASN A 97 -4.12 22.70 -34.11
C ASN A 97 -4.72 21.29 -33.95
N GLU A 98 -4.55 20.69 -32.76
CA GLU A 98 -5.03 19.35 -32.45
C GLU A 98 -6.42 19.37 -31.79
N HIS A 99 -7.27 18.42 -32.19
CA HIS A 99 -8.51 18.11 -31.49
C HIS A 99 -8.20 17.09 -30.40
N ILE A 100 -8.49 17.43 -29.14
CA ILE A 100 -8.15 16.58 -28.00
C ILE A 100 -9.41 16.24 -27.24
N HIS A 101 -9.56 14.96 -26.91
CA HIS A 101 -10.65 14.45 -26.12
C HIS A 101 -10.08 13.46 -25.11
N THR A 102 -10.10 13.82 -23.84
CA THR A 102 -9.51 13.02 -22.75
C THR A 102 -10.50 12.86 -21.60
N TYR A 103 -10.33 11.82 -20.79
CA TYR A 103 -10.99 11.73 -19.49
C TYR A 103 -9.95 11.87 -18.39
N VAL A 104 -10.33 12.54 -17.32
CA VAL A 104 -9.51 12.77 -16.15
C VAL A 104 -10.27 12.25 -14.94
N ASP A 105 -9.61 11.41 -14.14
CA ASP A 105 -10.15 10.98 -12.85
C ASP A 105 -10.05 12.12 -11.84
N THR A 106 -11.11 12.92 -11.78
CA THR A 106 -11.27 13.99 -10.80
C THR A 106 -12.17 13.56 -9.64
N THR A 107 -12.43 12.26 -9.46
CA THR A 107 -13.37 11.78 -8.44
C THR A 107 -12.93 12.14 -7.02
N LYS A 108 -11.63 12.19 -6.76
CA LYS A 108 -11.09 12.66 -5.47
C LYS A 108 -11.34 14.15 -5.20
N ILE A 109 -11.41 14.97 -6.24
CA ILE A 109 -11.54 16.44 -6.14
C ILE A 109 -13.01 16.86 -6.21
N TYR A 110 -13.76 16.34 -7.19
CA TYR A 110 -15.12 16.74 -7.49
C TYR A 110 -16.18 15.68 -7.20
N GLY A 111 -15.80 14.43 -6.93
CA GLY A 111 -16.74 13.31 -6.79
C GLY A 111 -17.29 12.76 -8.11
N TYR A 112 -16.76 13.23 -9.25
CA TYR A 112 -17.15 12.82 -10.60
C TYR A 112 -15.90 12.60 -11.46
N TRP A 113 -16.03 11.84 -12.54
CA TRP A 113 -15.05 11.80 -13.63
C TRP A 113 -15.24 13.01 -14.53
N THR A 114 -14.16 13.65 -14.97
CA THR A 114 -14.24 14.75 -15.94
C THR A 114 -13.93 14.25 -17.34
N GLU A 115 -14.80 14.54 -18.30
CA GLU A 115 -14.51 14.44 -19.73
C GLU A 115 -14.04 15.79 -20.23
N ASP A 116 -12.81 15.89 -20.69
CA ASP A 116 -12.24 17.12 -21.22
C ASP A 116 -12.19 17.07 -22.75
N ILE A 117 -12.71 18.10 -23.38
CA ILE A 117 -12.76 18.23 -24.83
C ILE A 117 -12.15 19.58 -25.21
N LEU A 118 -11.06 19.54 -25.98
CA LEU A 118 -10.37 20.72 -26.48
C LEU A 118 -10.42 20.79 -28.00
N PHE A 119 -10.82 21.96 -28.51
CA PHE A 119 -10.81 22.29 -29.93
C PHE A 119 -9.83 23.45 -30.21
N PRO A 120 -9.09 23.40 -31.32
CA PRO A 120 -8.34 24.54 -31.78
C PRO A 120 -9.30 25.66 -32.20
N VAL A 121 -8.94 26.91 -31.93
CA VAL A 121 -9.75 28.06 -32.37
C VAL A 121 -9.06 28.76 -33.52
N ASN A 122 -9.64 28.62 -34.71
CA ASN A 122 -9.17 29.28 -35.93
C ASN A 122 -9.42 30.79 -35.87
N CYS A 123 -8.48 31.53 -35.28
CA CYS A 123 -8.46 32.98 -35.21
C CYS A 123 -7.03 33.49 -35.37
N ALA A 124 -6.86 34.78 -35.69
CA ALA A 124 -5.53 35.37 -35.78
C ALA A 124 -4.86 35.36 -34.39
N HIS A 125 -3.70 34.71 -34.29
CA HIS A 125 -2.90 34.68 -33.07
C HIS A 125 -2.16 36.00 -32.85
N GLY A 126 -1.93 36.36 -31.59
CA GLY A 126 -0.90 37.35 -31.26
C GLY A 126 0.49 36.72 -31.46
N GLU A 127 1.55 37.53 -31.43
CA GLU A 127 2.93 37.02 -31.63
C GLU A 127 3.26 35.84 -30.70
N ASN A 128 2.77 35.88 -29.46
CA ASN A 128 3.05 34.87 -28.42
C ASN A 128 1.79 34.26 -27.77
N VAL A 129 0.58 34.49 -28.29
CA VAL A 129 -0.65 33.97 -27.67
C VAL A 129 -1.59 33.38 -28.72
N ALA A 130 -1.96 32.11 -28.51
CA ALA A 130 -2.97 31.39 -29.26
C ALA A 130 -4.16 31.01 -28.36
N TYR A 131 -5.22 30.48 -28.96
CA TYR A 131 -6.46 30.18 -28.24
C TYR A 131 -6.94 28.75 -28.54
N CYS A 132 -7.43 28.08 -27.51
CA CYS A 132 -8.17 26.84 -27.64
C CYS A 132 -9.50 26.95 -26.91
N GLN A 133 -10.49 26.20 -27.38
CA GLN A 133 -11.77 26.04 -26.72
C GLN A 133 -11.69 24.81 -25.83
N PHE A 134 -11.95 24.97 -24.54
CA PHE A 134 -12.02 23.91 -23.56
C PHE A 134 -13.46 23.73 -23.10
N MET A 135 -13.94 22.49 -23.16
CA MET A 135 -15.25 22.07 -22.69
C MET A 135 -15.09 20.85 -21.80
N TYR A 136 -16.02 20.67 -20.87
CA TYR A 136 -16.02 19.46 -20.06
C TYR A 136 -17.41 18.92 -19.72
N THR A 137 -17.48 17.62 -19.43
CA THR A 137 -18.65 16.97 -18.81
C THR A 137 -18.25 16.27 -17.52
N LEU A 138 -19.17 16.17 -16.56
CA LEU A 138 -18.96 15.45 -15.31
C LEU A 138 -19.81 14.19 -15.31
N ASN A 139 -19.18 13.04 -15.13
CA ASN A 139 -19.82 11.73 -15.18
C ASN A 139 -19.71 11.03 -13.82
N LYS A 140 -20.80 10.42 -13.35
CA LYS A 140 -20.82 9.67 -12.06
C LYS A 140 -20.03 8.37 -12.14
N GLU A 141 -20.03 7.75 -13.30
CA GLU A 141 -19.39 6.48 -13.56
C GLU A 141 -18.46 6.63 -14.77
N MET A 142 -17.37 5.86 -14.76
CA MET A 142 -16.40 5.83 -15.84
C MET A 142 -17.00 5.11 -17.05
N ASP A 143 -16.87 5.68 -18.26
CA ASP A 143 -17.27 4.99 -19.49
C ASP A 143 -16.24 3.91 -19.85
N THR A 144 -16.59 2.66 -19.54
CA THR A 144 -15.80 1.45 -19.87
C THR A 144 -15.48 1.30 -21.36
N GLY A 145 -16.24 1.96 -22.24
CA GLY A 145 -16.02 1.99 -23.67
C GLY A 145 -14.67 2.61 -24.07
N LYS A 146 -14.03 3.47 -23.26
CA LYS A 146 -12.75 4.10 -23.64
C LYS A 146 -11.49 3.32 -23.27
N PHE A 147 -11.60 2.20 -22.55
CA PHE A 147 -10.53 1.18 -22.55
C PHE A 147 -10.39 0.46 -23.91
N SER A 148 -11.38 0.61 -24.81
CA SER A 148 -11.26 0.12 -26.19
C SER A 148 -10.25 0.92 -27.05
N ALA A 149 -9.71 2.04 -26.52
CA ALA A 149 -8.69 2.86 -27.17
C ALA A 149 -7.26 2.62 -26.64
N VAL A 150 -7.06 1.71 -25.67
CA VAL A 150 -5.72 1.33 -25.20
C VAL A 150 -4.95 0.71 -26.36
N SER A 151 -3.70 1.14 -26.55
CA SER A 151 -2.91 0.63 -27.67
C SER A 151 -2.79 -0.91 -27.61
N PRO A 152 -2.74 -1.59 -28.76
CA PRO A 152 -2.56 -3.05 -28.79
C PRO A 152 -1.35 -3.52 -27.96
N ASP A 153 -0.29 -2.71 -27.92
CA ASP A 153 0.94 -3.02 -27.20
C ASP A 153 0.76 -2.98 -25.68
N ILE A 154 0.04 -1.98 -25.14
CA ILE A 154 -0.28 -1.91 -23.71
C ILE A 154 -1.20 -3.07 -23.33
N SER A 155 -2.22 -3.34 -24.14
CA SER A 155 -3.15 -4.44 -23.92
C SER A 155 -2.43 -5.80 -23.89
N SER A 156 -1.52 -6.02 -24.84
CA SER A 156 -0.70 -7.24 -24.92
C SER A 156 0.16 -7.41 -23.67
N PHE A 157 0.83 -6.34 -23.23
CA PHE A 157 1.66 -6.36 -22.03
C PHE A 157 0.84 -6.69 -20.77
N VAL A 158 -0.27 -6.00 -20.57
CA VAL A 158 -1.13 -6.21 -19.40
C VAL A 158 -1.73 -7.62 -19.40
N ILE A 159 -2.17 -8.13 -20.55
CA ILE A 159 -2.65 -9.52 -20.67
C ILE A 159 -1.54 -10.51 -20.29
N LYS A 160 -0.30 -10.30 -20.76
CA LYS A 160 0.84 -11.16 -20.41
C LYS A 160 1.08 -11.17 -18.89
N ALA A 161 1.08 -10.00 -18.25
CA ALA A 161 1.26 -9.90 -16.81
C ALA A 161 0.10 -10.58 -16.04
N CYS A 162 -1.14 -10.40 -16.47
CA CYS A 162 -2.31 -11.08 -15.88
C CYS A 162 -2.24 -12.61 -16.04
N LEU A 163 -1.68 -13.12 -17.14
CA LEU A 163 -1.45 -14.56 -17.31
C LEU A 163 -0.37 -15.06 -16.34
N GLU A 164 0.70 -14.29 -16.12
CA GLU A 164 1.75 -14.64 -15.17
C GLU A 164 1.24 -14.69 -13.71
N MET A 165 0.35 -13.76 -13.33
CA MET A 165 -0.30 -13.77 -12.01
C MET A 165 -1.18 -15.02 -11.78
N ARG A 166 -1.70 -15.63 -12.84
CA ARG A 166 -2.59 -16.80 -12.77
C ARG A 166 -1.88 -18.14 -12.95
N ASN A 167 -0.56 -18.11 -13.11
CA ASN A 167 0.22 -19.31 -13.33
C ASN A 167 0.35 -20.13 -12.02
N GLU A 168 0.93 -21.33 -12.10
CA GLU A 168 1.17 -22.20 -10.94
C GLU A 168 2.43 -21.81 -10.13
N ASN A 169 3.08 -20.71 -10.50
CA ASN A 169 4.27 -20.20 -9.83
C ASN A 169 3.92 -19.69 -8.42
N ALA A 170 4.90 -19.71 -7.51
CA ALA A 170 4.78 -19.03 -6.23
C ALA A 170 4.59 -17.51 -6.46
N PHE A 171 3.77 -16.87 -5.62
CA PHE A 171 3.45 -15.44 -5.73
C PHE A 171 4.70 -14.56 -5.91
N SER A 172 5.73 -14.76 -5.08
CA SER A 172 6.99 -13.99 -5.17
C SER A 172 7.67 -14.15 -6.54
N THR A 173 7.70 -15.35 -7.09
CA THR A 173 8.28 -15.63 -8.41
C THR A 173 7.51 -14.93 -9.53
N SER A 174 6.17 -14.97 -9.50
CA SER A 174 5.34 -14.24 -10.47
C SER A 174 5.56 -12.72 -10.36
N MET A 175 5.62 -12.17 -9.14
CA MET A 175 5.89 -10.75 -8.93
C MET A 175 7.28 -10.34 -9.44
N ASP A 176 8.31 -11.18 -9.26
CA ASP A 176 9.66 -10.92 -9.79
C ASP A 176 9.70 -10.87 -11.32
N ILE A 177 8.98 -11.79 -11.97
CA ILE A 177 8.85 -11.80 -13.43
C ILE A 177 8.14 -10.53 -13.90
N ILE A 178 7.01 -10.17 -13.28
CA ILE A 178 6.21 -9.01 -13.67
C ILE A 178 6.98 -7.71 -13.41
N THR A 179 7.64 -7.57 -12.27
CA THR A 179 8.44 -6.39 -11.92
C THR A 179 9.60 -6.20 -12.90
N LYS A 180 10.26 -7.29 -13.31
CA LYS A 180 11.29 -7.26 -14.34
C LYS A 180 10.73 -6.88 -15.70
N ASP A 181 9.65 -7.52 -16.13
CA ASP A 181 8.99 -7.24 -17.41
C ASP A 181 8.51 -5.79 -17.48
N LEU A 182 7.96 -5.25 -16.39
CA LEU A 182 7.59 -3.84 -16.25
C LEU A 182 8.81 -2.94 -16.42
N ARG A 183 9.90 -3.22 -15.69
CA ARG A 183 11.12 -2.43 -15.75
C ARG A 183 11.64 -2.30 -17.18
N GLU A 184 11.66 -3.42 -17.91
CA GLU A 184 12.08 -3.51 -19.31
C GLU A 184 11.10 -2.82 -20.26
N TYR A 185 9.79 -2.98 -20.04
CA TYR A 185 8.76 -2.39 -20.90
C TYR A 185 8.73 -0.85 -20.86
N VAL A 186 8.97 -0.26 -19.69
CA VAL A 186 9.02 1.20 -19.50
C VAL A 186 10.44 1.79 -19.57
N ASP A 187 11.42 0.96 -19.95
CA ASP A 187 12.85 1.28 -19.98
C ASP A 187 13.37 2.02 -18.73
N SER A 188 13.04 1.47 -17.56
CA SER A 188 13.46 2.01 -16.27
C SER A 188 14.75 1.42 -15.74
N GLU A 189 15.45 2.22 -14.94
CA GLU A 189 16.59 1.73 -14.15
C GLU A 189 16.12 0.74 -13.10
N SER A 190 15.02 1.03 -12.40
CA SER A 190 14.50 0.15 -11.36
C SER A 190 12.99 0.17 -11.24
N ALA A 191 12.45 -0.97 -10.81
CA ALA A 191 11.05 -1.18 -10.48
C ALA A 191 10.95 -1.99 -9.18
N CYS A 192 10.02 -1.64 -8.30
CA CYS A 192 9.68 -2.50 -7.16
C CYS A 192 8.20 -2.41 -6.78
N ILE A 193 7.74 -3.49 -6.16
CA ILE A 193 6.42 -3.64 -5.56
C ILE A 193 6.65 -3.68 -4.06
N LEU A 194 5.98 -2.79 -3.33
CA LEU A 194 6.04 -2.78 -1.88
C LEU A 194 4.65 -2.76 -1.24
N THR A 195 4.50 -3.42 -0.09
CA THR A 195 3.32 -3.34 0.77
C THR A 195 3.58 -2.42 1.95
N VAL A 196 2.51 -1.85 2.48
CA VAL A 196 2.57 -0.95 3.64
C VAL A 196 1.47 -1.31 4.62
N ASP A 197 1.85 -1.44 5.89
CA ASP A 197 0.95 -1.54 7.04
C ASP A 197 1.11 -0.27 7.89
N TYR A 198 0.14 0.64 7.76
CA TYR A 198 0.12 1.89 8.49
C TYR A 198 -0.15 1.72 9.98
N ASP A 199 -0.88 0.67 10.38
CA ASP A 199 -1.19 0.40 11.78
C ASP A 199 0.06 -0.08 12.52
N GLN A 200 0.86 -0.94 11.88
CA GLN A 200 2.13 -1.44 12.42
C GLN A 200 3.32 -0.53 12.12
N LYS A 201 3.12 0.54 11.33
CA LYS A 201 4.18 1.41 10.82
C LYS A 201 5.32 0.62 10.18
N ASN A 202 4.96 -0.31 9.30
CA ASN A 202 5.89 -1.17 8.60
C ASN A 202 5.64 -1.18 7.09
N PHE A 203 6.66 -1.50 6.32
CA PHE A 203 6.55 -1.73 4.88
C PHE A 203 7.48 -2.88 4.48
N GLU A 204 7.16 -3.54 3.37
CA GLU A 204 7.97 -4.63 2.85
C GLU A 204 8.11 -4.53 1.34
N ILE A 205 9.33 -4.75 0.83
CA ILE A 205 9.58 -4.95 -0.60
C ILE A 205 9.25 -6.40 -0.95
N ILE A 206 8.16 -6.59 -1.69
CA ILE A 206 7.69 -7.88 -2.19
C ILE A 206 8.58 -8.35 -3.35
N SER A 207 8.85 -7.44 -4.28
CA SER A 207 9.59 -7.74 -5.50
C SER A 207 10.37 -6.53 -5.98
N GLU A 208 11.52 -6.77 -6.58
CA GLU A 208 12.40 -5.75 -7.13
C GLU A 208 13.03 -6.20 -8.45
N SER A 209 13.30 -5.24 -9.33
CA SER A 209 14.14 -5.42 -10.50
C SER A 209 14.97 -4.17 -10.70
N VAL A 210 16.29 -4.35 -10.82
CA VAL A 210 17.25 -3.27 -11.06
C VAL A 210 18.04 -3.61 -12.31
N ARG A 211 18.22 -2.64 -13.21
CA ARG A 211 19.02 -2.78 -14.43
C ARG A 211 20.44 -3.23 -14.05
N ASP A 212 20.91 -4.27 -14.72
CA ASP A 212 22.23 -4.89 -14.51
C ASP A 212 22.51 -5.35 -13.07
N ASN A 213 21.47 -5.47 -12.22
CA ASN A 213 21.60 -5.72 -10.78
C ASN A 213 22.58 -4.76 -10.10
N ALA A 214 22.59 -3.49 -10.51
CA ALA A 214 23.56 -2.49 -10.04
C ALA A 214 23.50 -2.24 -8.52
N TYR A 215 22.36 -2.47 -7.88
CA TYR A 215 22.12 -2.38 -6.44
C TYR A 215 20.90 -3.22 -6.04
N CYS A 216 20.65 -3.36 -4.74
CA CYS A 216 19.49 -4.03 -4.16
C CYS A 216 18.55 -3.00 -3.50
N ILE A 217 17.30 -2.91 -3.96
CA ILE A 217 16.32 -1.96 -3.41
C ILE A 217 15.94 -2.37 -1.99
N LYS A 218 15.76 -3.66 -1.73
CA LYS A 218 15.41 -4.23 -0.42
C LYS A 218 16.46 -3.89 0.64
N GLU A 219 17.75 -3.93 0.29
CA GLU A 219 18.83 -3.49 1.17
C GLU A 219 18.77 -1.97 1.43
N ILE A 220 18.58 -1.14 0.40
CA ILE A 220 18.45 0.32 0.57
C ILE A 220 17.28 0.67 1.48
N PHE A 221 16.10 0.12 1.19
CA PHE A 221 14.87 0.38 1.91
C PHE A 221 14.87 -0.18 3.34
N SER A 222 15.64 -1.23 3.64
CA SER A 222 15.76 -1.75 5.01
C SER A 222 16.33 -0.74 6.01
N HIS A 223 17.00 0.30 5.52
CA HIS A 223 17.55 1.39 6.32
C HIS A 223 16.63 2.62 6.39
N PHE A 224 15.50 2.61 5.68
CA PHE A 224 14.61 3.77 5.61
C PHE A 224 13.65 3.79 6.81
N PRO A 225 13.49 4.93 7.50
CA PRO A 225 12.45 5.06 8.50
C PRO A 225 11.08 5.04 7.83
N PHE A 226 10.09 4.43 8.51
CA PHE A 226 8.71 4.35 8.01
C PHE A 226 8.15 5.71 7.58
N ASP A 227 8.48 6.79 8.29
CA ASP A 227 7.97 8.14 8.00
C ASP A 227 8.29 8.63 6.58
N ILE A 228 9.37 8.12 5.95
CA ILE A 228 9.70 8.44 4.54
C ILE A 228 8.65 7.83 3.61
N VAL A 229 8.30 6.55 3.78
CA VAL A 229 7.27 5.87 2.98
C VAL A 229 5.87 6.35 3.38
N GLY A 230 5.64 6.56 4.67
CA GLY A 230 4.36 7.00 5.22
C GLY A 230 3.90 8.36 4.70
N CYS A 231 4.83 9.27 4.38
CA CYS A 231 4.49 10.58 3.84
C CYS A 231 3.79 10.51 2.48
N TRP A 232 4.00 9.45 1.70
CA TRP A 232 3.41 9.28 0.36
C TRP A 232 1.89 9.22 0.42
N GLN A 233 1.30 8.65 1.47
CA GLN A 233 -0.16 8.65 1.68
C GLN A 233 -0.72 10.07 1.73
N THR A 234 -0.02 10.98 2.42
CA THR A 234 -0.44 12.38 2.54
C THR A 234 -0.32 13.08 1.18
N LEU A 235 0.78 12.86 0.45
CA LEU A 235 0.97 13.45 -0.88
C LEU A 235 -0.08 12.96 -1.89
N LEU A 236 -0.50 11.70 -1.80
CA LEU A 236 -1.52 11.07 -2.65
C LEU A 236 -2.96 11.38 -2.21
N SER A 237 -3.16 12.22 -1.19
CA SER A 237 -4.50 12.72 -0.86
C SER A 237 -5.01 13.72 -1.92
N GLU A 238 -4.10 14.40 -2.62
CA GLU A 238 -4.40 15.44 -3.60
C GLU A 238 -4.28 14.94 -5.06
N THR A 239 -3.81 13.72 -5.29
CA THR A 239 -3.56 13.16 -6.63
C THR A 239 -3.73 11.63 -6.64
N ASN A 240 -3.89 11.04 -7.82
CA ASN A 240 -4.02 9.58 -7.99
C ASN A 240 -2.66 8.86 -8.06
N ASN A 241 -1.61 9.57 -8.47
CA ASN A 241 -0.25 9.08 -8.53
C ASN A 241 0.75 10.21 -8.32
N ILE A 242 1.98 9.86 -7.94
CA ILE A 242 3.10 10.80 -7.91
C ILE A 242 3.99 10.51 -9.09
N ILE A 243 4.21 11.54 -9.91
CA ILE A 243 5.10 11.46 -11.06
C ILE A 243 6.10 12.61 -10.99
N ILE A 244 7.37 12.28 -11.11
CA ILE A 244 8.50 13.20 -11.20
C ILE A 244 9.20 12.93 -12.53
N GLN A 245 9.23 13.91 -13.44
CA GLN A 245 9.86 13.77 -14.75
C GLN A 245 10.99 14.78 -14.96
N ASN A 246 11.01 15.85 -14.16
CA ASN A 246 11.93 16.95 -14.32
C ASN A 246 12.21 17.65 -12.98
N GLU A 247 13.10 18.63 -13.02
CA GLU A 247 13.51 19.40 -11.84
C GLU A 247 12.38 20.22 -11.20
N GLN A 248 11.38 20.65 -11.99
CA GLN A 248 10.23 21.38 -11.45
C GLN A 248 9.36 20.48 -10.57
N ASP A 249 9.10 19.25 -11.02
CA ASP A 249 8.37 18.25 -10.23
C ASP A 249 9.14 17.90 -8.96
N MET A 250 10.46 17.72 -9.07
CA MET A 250 11.33 17.49 -7.90
C MET A 250 11.18 18.61 -6.86
N ASN A 251 11.24 19.86 -7.29
CA ASN A 251 11.11 21.01 -6.39
C ASN A 251 9.71 21.11 -5.75
N LEU A 252 8.65 20.76 -6.51
CA LEU A 252 7.29 20.71 -6.01
C LEU A 252 7.15 19.74 -4.84
N TYR A 253 7.64 18.50 -5.00
CA TYR A 253 7.56 17.49 -3.94
C TYR A 253 8.57 17.71 -2.82
N GLU A 254 9.73 18.33 -3.09
CA GLU A 254 10.71 18.66 -2.06
C GLU A 254 10.15 19.68 -1.06
N ALA A 255 9.32 20.63 -1.52
CA ALA A 255 8.63 21.57 -0.64
C ALA A 255 7.63 20.86 0.30
N LYS A 256 7.01 19.76 -0.14
CA LYS A 256 6.00 19.01 0.64
C LYS A 256 6.62 17.91 1.51
N ALA A 257 7.69 17.26 1.04
CA ALA A 257 8.33 16.10 1.66
C ALA A 257 9.86 16.14 1.50
N PRO A 258 10.55 17.09 2.15
CA PRO A 258 11.98 17.34 1.92
C PRO A 258 12.88 16.17 2.33
N ALA A 259 12.54 15.45 3.39
CA ALA A 259 13.32 14.30 3.87
C ALA A 259 13.31 13.15 2.85
N TRP A 260 12.16 12.87 2.24
CA TRP A 260 12.03 11.84 1.21
C TRP A 260 12.79 12.22 -0.06
N LEU A 261 12.58 13.45 -0.56
CA LEU A 261 13.21 13.90 -1.80
C LEU A 261 14.73 14.01 -1.69
N LYS A 262 15.25 14.42 -0.53
CA LYS A 262 16.69 14.40 -0.29
C LYS A 262 17.28 13.01 -0.45
N THR A 263 16.69 12.01 0.23
CA THR A 263 17.15 10.62 0.14
C THR A 263 17.07 10.08 -1.30
N TYR A 264 16.00 10.44 -2.02
CA TYR A 264 15.83 10.04 -3.41
C TYR A 264 16.88 10.67 -4.35
N LYS A 265 17.18 11.96 -4.19
CA LYS A 265 18.23 12.67 -4.94
C LYS A 265 19.63 12.15 -4.60
N ASP A 266 19.92 11.90 -3.33
CA ASP A 266 21.22 11.36 -2.87
C ASP A 266 21.48 9.96 -3.46
N ALA A 267 20.41 9.20 -3.74
CA ALA A 267 20.47 7.91 -4.44
C ALA A 267 20.56 8.02 -5.99
N GLY A 268 20.64 9.24 -6.55
CA GLY A 268 20.71 9.46 -7.99
C GLY A 268 19.35 9.46 -8.70
N GLY A 269 18.26 9.67 -7.98
CA GLY A 269 16.91 9.75 -8.54
C GLY A 269 16.73 10.97 -9.45
N GLN A 270 16.23 10.73 -10.67
CA GLN A 270 15.97 11.73 -11.70
C GLN A 270 14.52 11.73 -12.15
N ALA A 271 13.90 10.54 -12.26
CA ALA A 271 12.50 10.39 -12.64
C ALA A 271 11.82 9.30 -11.79
N LEU A 272 10.60 9.56 -11.32
CA LEU A 272 9.86 8.64 -10.45
C LEU A 272 8.42 8.53 -10.90
N CYS A 273 7.89 7.31 -10.92
CA CYS A 273 6.47 7.05 -11.00
C CYS A 273 6.08 6.16 -9.82
N LEU A 274 5.23 6.70 -8.94
CA LEU A 274 4.71 6.01 -7.76
C LEU A 274 3.20 5.86 -7.90
N MET A 275 2.76 4.62 -8.08
CA MET A 275 1.36 4.26 -8.22
C MET A 275 0.87 3.57 -6.94
N PRO A 276 -0.14 4.10 -6.25
CA PRO A 276 -0.68 3.44 -5.06
C PRO A 276 -1.49 2.20 -5.42
N PHE A 277 -1.33 1.14 -4.63
CA PHE A 277 -2.28 0.03 -4.60
C PHE A 277 -3.40 0.37 -3.62
N ILE A 278 -4.59 0.64 -4.15
CA ILE A 278 -5.75 1.07 -3.37
C ILE A 278 -6.76 -0.07 -3.26
N HIS A 279 -6.95 -0.61 -2.06
CA HIS A 279 -7.92 -1.65 -1.78
C HIS A 279 -8.91 -1.18 -0.72
N HIS A 280 -10.20 -1.18 -1.07
CA HIS A 280 -11.29 -0.64 -0.22
C HIS A 280 -11.05 0.79 0.28
N GLY A 281 -10.47 1.65 -0.56
CA GLY A 281 -10.18 3.05 -0.23
C GLY A 281 -8.91 3.28 0.60
N ASN A 282 -8.24 2.21 1.03
CA ASN A 282 -6.98 2.28 1.77
C ASN A 282 -5.80 1.97 0.85
N ILE A 283 -4.69 2.66 1.04
CA ILE A 283 -3.43 2.31 0.37
C ILE A 283 -2.83 1.11 1.11
N ILE A 284 -2.61 0.02 0.38
CA ILE A 284 -2.00 -1.22 0.90
C ILE A 284 -0.55 -1.41 0.44
N GLY A 285 -0.08 -0.56 -0.46
CA GLY A 285 1.23 -0.67 -1.08
C GLY A 285 1.41 0.27 -2.25
N TYR A 286 2.53 0.11 -2.95
CA TYR A 286 2.92 0.94 -4.08
C TYR A 286 3.65 0.12 -5.15
N LEU A 287 3.39 0.47 -6.41
CA LEU A 287 4.32 0.23 -7.51
C LEU A 287 5.23 1.45 -7.63
N TYR A 288 6.53 1.22 -7.55
CA TYR A 288 7.57 2.24 -7.56
C TYR A 288 8.48 2.01 -8.76
N ILE A 289 8.57 2.97 -9.66
CA ILE A 289 9.40 2.92 -10.88
C ILE A 289 10.34 4.12 -10.87
N SER A 290 11.66 3.90 -10.95
CA SER A 290 12.65 4.97 -10.96
C SER A 290 13.48 5.02 -12.24
N ASN A 291 13.88 6.23 -12.61
CA ASN A 291 14.77 6.57 -13.72
C ASN A 291 14.34 5.87 -15.01
N PHE A 292 13.06 6.07 -15.37
CA PHE A 292 12.46 5.62 -16.63
C PHE A 292 12.57 6.67 -17.72
N ASP A 293 12.43 6.25 -18.98
CA ASP A 293 12.45 7.18 -20.11
C ASP A 293 11.19 8.05 -20.12
N THR A 294 11.36 9.36 -19.92
CA THR A 294 10.26 10.33 -19.87
C THR A 294 9.71 10.70 -21.26
N SER A 295 10.29 10.20 -22.36
CA SER A 295 9.89 10.54 -23.73
C SER A 295 8.47 10.10 -24.10
N GLU A 296 8.02 8.93 -23.62
CA GLU A 296 6.70 8.35 -23.87
C GLU A 296 5.80 8.35 -22.61
N MET A 297 5.85 9.41 -21.81
CA MET A 297 5.17 9.49 -20.50
C MET A 297 3.68 9.13 -20.53
N THR A 298 2.96 9.42 -21.62
CA THR A 298 1.55 9.03 -21.77
C THR A 298 1.35 7.53 -21.78
N ARG A 299 2.09 6.83 -22.64
CA ARG A 299 2.03 5.37 -22.71
C ARG A 299 2.48 4.74 -21.39
N ILE A 300 3.55 5.26 -20.78
CA ILE A 300 4.06 4.75 -19.50
C ILE A 300 3.02 4.91 -18.40
N LYS A 301 2.42 6.11 -18.26
CA LYS A 301 1.37 6.35 -17.28
C LYS A 301 0.17 5.41 -17.48
N GLU A 302 -0.36 5.32 -18.70
CA GLU A 302 -1.50 4.43 -19.02
C GLU A 302 -1.18 2.97 -18.73
N THR A 303 0.03 2.51 -19.08
CA THR A 303 0.48 1.15 -18.77
C THR A 303 0.53 0.91 -17.27
N LEU A 304 1.16 1.82 -16.53
CA LEU A 304 1.37 1.69 -15.09
C LEU A 304 0.06 1.81 -14.31
N GLU A 305 -0.87 2.67 -14.73
CA GLU A 305 -2.21 2.75 -14.13
C GLU A 305 -3.00 1.46 -14.34
N LEU A 306 -3.00 0.94 -15.57
CA LEU A 306 -3.73 -0.28 -15.91
C LEU A 306 -3.15 -1.52 -15.22
N ILE A 307 -1.82 -1.69 -15.23
CA ILE A 307 -1.19 -2.83 -14.55
C ILE A 307 -1.32 -2.72 -13.02
N SER A 308 -1.24 -1.51 -12.46
CA SER A 308 -1.39 -1.30 -11.01
C SER A 308 -2.76 -1.71 -10.52
N PHE A 309 -3.81 -1.56 -11.34
CA PHE A 309 -5.14 -2.05 -11.00
C PHE A 309 -5.16 -3.57 -10.78
N PHE A 310 -4.56 -4.35 -11.69
CA PHE A 310 -4.48 -5.81 -11.55
C PHE A 310 -3.54 -6.24 -10.43
N LEU A 311 -2.37 -5.59 -10.32
CA LEU A 311 -1.43 -5.84 -9.23
C LEU A 311 -2.05 -5.57 -7.86
N THR A 312 -2.85 -4.52 -7.72
CA THR A 312 -3.55 -4.21 -6.47
C THR A 312 -4.41 -5.37 -6.00
N ALA A 313 -5.17 -5.99 -6.92
CA ALA A 313 -6.02 -7.12 -6.58
C ALA A 313 -5.19 -8.35 -6.16
N GLU A 314 -4.10 -8.61 -6.87
CA GLU A 314 -3.23 -9.76 -6.58
C GLU A 314 -2.48 -9.59 -5.25
N VAL A 315 -1.90 -8.41 -5.01
CA VAL A 315 -1.24 -8.06 -3.73
C VAL A 315 -2.25 -8.09 -2.58
N ALA A 316 -3.45 -7.55 -2.74
CA ALA A 316 -4.49 -7.61 -1.71
C ALA A 316 -4.88 -9.05 -1.38
N ASN A 317 -5.08 -9.90 -2.40
CA ASN A 317 -5.38 -11.32 -2.20
C ASN A 317 -4.25 -12.03 -1.44
N HIS A 318 -3.01 -11.78 -1.81
CA HIS A 318 -1.86 -12.35 -1.13
C HIS A 318 -1.79 -11.94 0.34
N MET A 319 -1.93 -10.65 0.65
CA MET A 319 -1.96 -10.15 2.03
C MET A 319 -3.12 -10.75 2.84
N ILE A 320 -4.29 -10.95 2.23
CA ILE A 320 -5.43 -11.62 2.87
C ILE A 320 -5.09 -13.08 3.17
N LEU A 321 -4.50 -13.81 2.22
CA LEU A 321 -4.11 -15.20 2.40
C LEU A 321 -3.06 -15.36 3.50
N GLU A 322 -2.01 -14.51 3.52
CA GLU A 322 -1.01 -14.50 4.57
C GLU A 322 -1.62 -14.22 5.95
N LYS A 323 -2.54 -13.26 6.02
CA LYS A 323 -3.25 -12.95 7.27
C LYS A 323 -4.15 -14.10 7.71
N LEU A 324 -4.83 -14.77 6.78
CA LEU A 324 -5.64 -15.95 7.10
C LEU A 324 -4.76 -17.11 7.58
N GLU A 325 -3.62 -17.35 6.94
CA GLU A 325 -2.66 -18.37 7.37
C GLU A 325 -2.13 -18.06 8.78
N TYR A 326 -1.74 -16.81 9.02
CA TYR A 326 -1.31 -16.35 10.34
C TYR A 326 -2.38 -16.58 11.39
N LEU A 327 -3.62 -16.10 11.17
CA LEU A 327 -4.73 -16.27 12.11
C LEU A 327 -5.13 -17.75 12.31
N SER A 328 -4.98 -18.56 11.27
CA SER A 328 -5.24 -20.01 11.34
C SER A 328 -4.19 -20.75 12.15
N ASN A 329 -2.94 -20.27 12.17
CA ASN A 329 -1.81 -20.98 12.77
C ASN A 329 -1.30 -20.38 14.08
N VAL A 330 -1.52 -19.10 14.34
CA VAL A 330 -0.93 -18.35 15.46
C VAL A 330 -2.02 -17.93 16.44
N ASP A 331 -1.72 -17.98 17.74
CA ASP A 331 -2.55 -17.41 18.79
C ASP A 331 -2.25 -15.90 18.88
N VAL A 332 -3.23 -15.07 18.52
CA VAL A 332 -3.06 -13.61 18.37
C VAL A 332 -2.62 -12.93 19.67
N LEU A 333 -3.01 -13.47 20.83
CA LEU A 333 -2.65 -12.89 22.12
C LEU A 333 -1.17 -13.10 22.47
N THR A 334 -0.66 -14.32 22.25
CA THR A 334 0.66 -14.75 22.71
C THR A 334 1.74 -14.74 21.61
N GLY A 335 1.31 -14.76 20.35
CA GLY A 335 2.16 -14.84 19.17
C GLY A 335 2.90 -16.17 19.02
N VAL A 336 2.51 -17.22 19.76
CA VAL A 336 2.97 -18.60 19.54
C VAL A 336 1.97 -19.36 18.67
N LEU A 337 2.31 -20.56 18.21
CA LEU A 337 1.39 -21.36 17.40
C LEU A 337 0.13 -21.72 18.22
N ASN A 338 -1.02 -21.79 17.57
CA ASN A 338 -2.27 -22.12 18.25
C ASN A 338 -2.51 -23.63 18.31
N ARG A 339 -3.56 -24.03 19.03
CA ARG A 339 -3.98 -25.43 19.17
C ARG A 339 -4.29 -26.12 17.84
N ASN A 340 -4.85 -25.40 16.87
CA ASN A 340 -5.18 -25.97 15.57
C ASN A 340 -3.90 -26.35 14.81
N CYS A 341 -2.93 -25.44 14.76
CA CYS A 341 -1.60 -25.70 14.20
C CYS A 341 -0.90 -26.87 14.92
N MET A 342 -1.01 -26.94 16.26
CA MET A 342 -0.48 -28.07 17.02
C MET A 342 -1.04 -29.41 16.56
N ASN A 343 -2.37 -29.52 16.40
CA ASN A 343 -3.00 -30.78 15.99
C ASN A 343 -2.52 -31.23 14.61
N VAL A 344 -2.50 -30.30 13.63
CA VAL A 344 -2.01 -30.57 12.27
C VAL A 344 -0.55 -31.01 12.30
N ASN A 345 0.31 -30.26 12.98
CA ASN A 345 1.74 -30.55 13.05
C ASN A 345 2.02 -31.87 13.77
N VAL A 346 1.31 -32.18 14.86
CA VAL A 346 1.45 -33.45 15.59
C VAL A 346 1.03 -34.62 14.73
N ASP A 347 -0.04 -34.50 13.93
CA ASP A 347 -0.48 -35.55 13.02
C ASP A 347 0.61 -35.85 11.97
N GLU A 348 1.16 -34.82 11.34
CA GLU A 348 2.24 -34.95 10.36
C GLU A 348 3.55 -35.48 10.98
N LEU A 349 3.98 -34.89 12.09
CA LEU A 349 5.23 -35.27 12.76
C LEU A 349 5.15 -36.69 13.30
N SER A 350 4.00 -37.13 13.80
CA SER A 350 3.80 -38.51 14.27
C SER A 350 4.02 -39.52 13.14
N LEU A 351 3.59 -39.20 11.90
CA LEU A 351 3.83 -40.06 10.74
C LEU A 351 5.32 -40.05 10.35
N LYS A 352 5.94 -38.87 10.30
CA LYS A 352 7.36 -38.71 9.97
C LYS A 352 8.27 -39.46 10.96
N LEU A 353 8.07 -39.28 12.26
CA LEU A 353 8.86 -39.92 13.31
C LEU A 353 8.65 -41.43 13.41
N LYS A 354 7.47 -41.92 13.02
CA LYS A 354 7.20 -43.37 12.94
C LYS A 354 7.94 -44.03 11.76
N LEU A 355 8.09 -43.31 10.65
CA LEU A 355 8.80 -43.80 9.46
C LEU A 355 10.33 -43.67 9.60
N ASP A 356 10.79 -42.56 10.19
CA ASP A 356 12.21 -42.25 10.41
C ASP A 356 12.41 -41.79 11.86
N PRO A 357 12.57 -42.73 12.82
CA PRO A 357 12.73 -42.41 14.23
C PRO A 357 13.96 -41.56 14.50
N LYS A 358 13.73 -40.34 14.97
CA LYS A 358 14.76 -39.39 15.42
C LYS A 358 14.50 -39.00 16.86
N PRO A 359 15.54 -38.64 17.64
CA PRO A 359 15.34 -38.15 18.98
C PRO A 359 14.54 -36.85 19.00
N PHE A 360 13.60 -36.72 19.94
CA PHE A 360 12.84 -35.49 20.16
C PHE A 360 12.46 -35.35 21.63
N ALA A 361 12.07 -34.15 22.03
CA ALA A 361 11.58 -33.88 23.38
C ALA A 361 10.23 -33.17 23.33
N VAL A 362 9.39 -33.45 24.32
CA VAL A 362 8.11 -32.78 24.53
C VAL A 362 8.06 -32.21 25.94
N ALA A 363 7.51 -31.01 26.08
CA ALA A 363 7.10 -30.49 27.39
C ALA A 363 5.69 -29.90 27.32
N PHE A 364 4.92 -30.11 28.39
CA PHE A 364 3.69 -29.39 28.68
C PHE A 364 3.94 -28.44 29.85
N CYS A 365 3.52 -27.19 29.68
CA CYS A 365 3.67 -26.12 30.66
C CYS A 365 2.30 -25.49 30.90
N ASP A 366 1.79 -25.58 32.12
CA ASP A 366 0.50 -25.01 32.52
C ASP A 366 0.73 -23.85 33.49
N LEU A 367 0.11 -22.70 33.21
CA LEU A 367 0.23 -21.53 34.07
C LEU A 367 -0.56 -21.71 35.36
N ASN A 368 0.15 -21.67 36.48
CA ASN A 368 -0.48 -21.72 37.79
C ASN A 368 -1.14 -20.38 38.13
N GLY A 369 -2.35 -20.42 38.73
CA GLY A 369 -2.98 -19.23 39.29
C GLY A 369 -3.60 -18.23 38.30
N LEU A 370 -3.68 -18.53 37.00
CA LEU A 370 -4.26 -17.62 35.98
C LEU A 370 -5.67 -17.14 36.37
N LYS A 371 -6.53 -18.05 36.85
CA LYS A 371 -7.88 -17.71 37.31
C LYS A 371 -7.86 -16.72 38.47
N THR A 372 -6.98 -16.91 39.45
CA THR A 372 -6.82 -15.99 40.58
C THR A 372 -6.40 -14.60 40.10
N ILE A 373 -5.49 -14.51 39.13
CA ILE A 373 -5.05 -13.22 38.55
C ILE A 373 -6.19 -12.55 37.80
N ASN A 374 -6.96 -13.30 37.01
CA ASN A 374 -8.16 -12.79 36.34
C ASN A 374 -9.21 -12.27 37.33
N ASP A 375 -9.44 -12.97 38.43
CA ASP A 375 -10.45 -12.59 39.43
C ASP A 375 -10.06 -11.30 40.18
N HIS A 376 -8.76 -11.04 40.39
CA HIS A 376 -8.28 -9.85 41.12
C HIS A 376 -7.96 -8.65 40.21
N GLY A 377 -7.37 -8.90 39.03
CA GLY A 377 -6.90 -7.88 38.10
C GLY A 377 -7.76 -7.70 36.85
N GLY A 378 -8.76 -8.55 36.66
CA GLY A 378 -9.56 -8.62 35.43
C GLY A 378 -8.82 -9.32 34.29
N HIS A 379 -9.53 -9.51 33.17
CA HIS A 379 -9.01 -10.24 32.02
C HIS A 379 -7.74 -9.63 31.40
N ASN A 380 -7.60 -8.30 31.44
CA ASN A 380 -6.39 -7.64 30.95
C ASN A 380 -5.13 -8.10 31.71
N SER A 381 -5.22 -8.33 33.02
CA SER A 381 -4.08 -8.84 33.79
C SER A 381 -3.74 -10.29 33.46
N GLY A 382 -4.74 -11.13 33.19
CA GLY A 382 -4.49 -12.48 32.69
C GLY A 382 -3.89 -12.50 31.29
N ASP A 383 -4.32 -11.59 30.43
CA ASP A 383 -3.75 -11.41 29.09
C ASP A 383 -2.28 -11.01 29.14
N GLU A 384 -1.90 -10.12 30.06
CA GLU A 384 -0.49 -9.76 30.27
C GLU A 384 0.33 -10.95 30.82
N LEU A 385 -0.21 -11.73 31.76
CA LEU A 385 0.45 -12.95 32.22
C LEU A 385 0.69 -13.94 31.07
N LEU A 386 -0.30 -14.13 30.19
CA LEU A 386 -0.18 -15.02 29.04
C LEU A 386 0.88 -14.53 28.04
N LYS A 387 0.97 -13.22 27.81
CA LYS A 387 2.02 -12.61 26.98
C LYS A 387 3.40 -12.82 27.58
N ASP A 388 3.57 -12.58 28.89
CA ASP A 388 4.83 -12.78 29.60
C ASP A 388 5.27 -14.25 29.58
N ALA A 389 4.33 -15.17 29.80
CA ALA A 389 4.53 -16.60 29.69
C ALA A 389 5.07 -17.00 28.31
N ALA A 390 4.36 -16.58 27.26
CA ALA A 390 4.76 -16.86 25.88
C ALA A 390 6.11 -16.22 25.52
N LYS A 391 6.40 -15.02 26.02
CA LYS A 391 7.68 -14.34 25.82
C LYS A 391 8.83 -15.15 26.44
N VAL A 392 8.71 -15.55 27.70
CA VAL A 392 9.74 -16.37 28.38
C VAL A 392 9.94 -17.70 27.66
N LEU A 393 8.86 -18.35 27.23
CA LEU A 393 8.95 -19.59 26.44
C LEU A 393 9.73 -19.37 25.14
N LYS A 394 9.41 -18.33 24.36
CA LYS A 394 10.12 -17.99 23.11
C LYS A 394 11.61 -17.70 23.35
N GLU A 395 11.95 -17.04 24.45
CA GLU A 395 13.36 -16.75 24.81
C GLU A 395 14.15 -18.01 25.21
N VAL A 396 13.51 -18.98 25.87
CA VAL A 396 14.19 -20.19 26.36
C VAL A 396 14.27 -21.28 25.28
N PHE A 397 13.20 -21.43 24.49
CA PHE A 397 13.04 -22.49 23.50
C PHE A 397 13.22 -21.96 22.07
N ILE A 398 14.24 -21.12 21.86
CA ILE A 398 14.58 -20.57 20.55
C ILE A 398 14.79 -21.72 19.55
N GLY A 399 14.05 -21.67 18.44
CA GLY A 399 14.10 -22.66 17.36
C GLY A 399 13.25 -23.92 17.58
N ASP A 400 12.61 -24.06 18.74
CA ASP A 400 11.64 -25.14 18.98
C ASP A 400 10.21 -24.69 18.64
N GLN A 401 9.30 -25.65 18.46
CA GLN A 401 7.90 -25.35 18.21
C GLN A 401 7.17 -25.16 19.54
N ILE A 402 6.57 -23.99 19.72
CA ILE A 402 5.81 -23.63 20.92
C ILE A 402 4.36 -23.41 20.50
N TYR A 403 3.45 -24.08 21.20
CA TYR A 403 2.02 -24.03 20.95
C TYR A 403 1.29 -23.58 22.22
N ARG A 404 0.24 -22.78 22.07
CA ARG A 404 -0.79 -22.61 23.09
C ARG A 404 -1.86 -23.68 22.88
N ALA A 405 -1.81 -24.74 23.68
CA ALA A 405 -2.67 -25.92 23.56
C ALA A 405 -4.05 -25.72 24.20
N GLY A 406 -4.13 -24.86 25.22
CA GLY A 406 -5.33 -24.56 26.00
C GLY A 406 -5.43 -23.09 26.38
N GLY A 407 -6.21 -22.77 27.42
CA GLY A 407 -6.32 -21.40 27.93
C GLY A 407 -5.01 -20.91 28.54
N ASP A 408 -4.50 -21.68 29.49
CA ASP A 408 -3.28 -21.51 30.28
C ASP A 408 -2.17 -22.52 29.94
N GLU A 409 -2.45 -23.46 29.04
CA GLU A 409 -1.57 -24.58 28.70
C GLU A 409 -0.75 -24.30 27.43
N PHE A 410 0.55 -24.54 27.51
CA PHE A 410 1.50 -24.49 26.42
C PHE A 410 2.15 -25.86 26.18
N ALA A 411 2.37 -26.21 24.93
CA ALA A 411 3.09 -27.41 24.52
C ALA A 411 4.35 -27.03 23.74
N ILE A 412 5.44 -27.76 23.96
CA ILE A 412 6.72 -27.53 23.32
C ILE A 412 7.16 -28.83 22.66
N ILE A 413 7.54 -28.78 21.38
CA ILE A 413 8.13 -29.90 20.65
C ILE A 413 9.50 -29.48 20.14
N SER A 414 10.54 -30.17 20.60
CA SER A 414 11.94 -29.94 20.23
C SER A 414 12.48 -31.14 19.46
N LEU A 415 12.67 -30.98 18.14
CA LEU A 415 13.15 -32.05 17.24
C LEU A 415 14.69 -32.15 17.14
N ASN A 416 15.42 -31.13 17.60
CA ASN A 416 16.87 -31.00 17.37
C ASN A 416 17.69 -30.79 18.67
N SER A 417 17.14 -31.14 19.83
CA SER A 417 17.84 -31.03 21.12
C SER A 417 18.19 -32.40 21.67
N THR A 418 19.40 -32.53 22.23
CA THR A 418 19.72 -33.66 23.10
C THR A 418 18.95 -33.53 24.42
N GLU A 419 18.71 -34.65 25.09
CA GLU A 419 18.05 -34.68 26.40
C GLU A 419 18.66 -33.66 27.37
N ARG A 420 19.99 -33.67 27.53
CA ARG A 420 20.70 -32.73 28.39
C ARG A 420 20.41 -31.27 28.07
N LYS A 421 20.45 -30.87 26.79
CA LYS A 421 20.17 -29.47 26.39
C LYS A 421 18.72 -29.10 26.65
N PHE A 422 17.79 -30.03 26.45
CA PHE A 422 16.39 -29.80 26.73
C PHE A 422 16.12 -29.63 28.24
N LEU A 423 16.75 -30.45 29.08
CA LEU A 423 16.71 -30.30 30.54
C LEU A 423 17.32 -28.96 31.01
N GLU A 424 18.42 -28.52 30.40
CA GLU A 424 19.00 -27.19 30.66
C GLU A 424 18.03 -26.05 30.33
N LYS A 425 17.30 -26.14 29.19
CA LYS A 425 16.23 -25.21 28.83
C LYS A 425 15.10 -25.22 29.88
N LEU A 426 14.64 -26.39 30.31
CA LEU A 426 13.60 -26.50 31.34
C LEU A 426 14.03 -25.92 32.69
N ALA A 427 15.28 -26.14 33.10
CA ALA A 427 15.82 -25.53 34.32
C ALA A 427 15.86 -23.99 34.22
N LEU A 428 16.27 -23.45 33.06
CA LEU A 428 16.24 -22.01 32.79
C LEU A 428 14.80 -21.46 32.79
N LEU A 429 13.83 -22.20 32.22
CA LEU A 429 12.42 -21.84 32.28
C LEU A 429 11.94 -21.73 33.73
N ARG A 430 12.21 -22.75 34.56
CA ARG A 430 11.84 -22.74 35.99
C ARG A 430 12.50 -21.57 36.74
N GLN A 431 13.73 -21.19 36.39
CA GLN A 431 14.40 -20.04 36.99
C GLN A 431 13.71 -18.72 36.61
N LYS A 432 13.35 -18.54 35.34
CA LYS A 432 12.70 -17.32 34.84
C LYS A 432 11.22 -17.21 35.26
N ALA A 433 10.55 -18.34 35.45
CA ALA A 433 9.14 -18.44 35.85
C ALA A 433 9.00 -19.03 37.27
N CYS A 434 9.72 -18.45 38.23
CA CYS A 434 9.72 -18.91 39.62
C CYS A 434 8.80 -18.11 40.55
N ASP A 435 8.18 -17.02 40.05
CA ASP A 435 7.33 -16.15 40.86
C ASP A 435 5.92 -16.76 40.97
N PRO A 436 5.53 -17.28 42.14
CA PRO A 436 4.23 -17.90 42.28
C PRO A 436 3.08 -16.88 42.17
N ASP A 437 3.32 -15.60 42.47
CA ASP A 437 2.29 -14.53 42.47
C ASP A 437 2.06 -13.91 41.09
N TRP A 438 2.98 -14.14 40.15
CA TRP A 438 2.84 -13.68 38.77
C TRP A 438 3.03 -14.82 37.78
N LEU A 439 4.28 -15.23 37.51
CA LEU A 439 4.63 -16.16 36.45
C LEU A 439 5.26 -17.43 37.01
N ASN A 440 4.47 -18.49 37.08
CA ASN A 440 4.91 -19.83 37.44
C ASN A 440 4.22 -20.89 36.59
N PHE A 441 5.01 -21.88 36.13
CA PHE A 441 4.50 -23.03 35.38
C PHE A 441 4.56 -24.31 36.20
N ALA A 442 3.50 -25.11 36.11
CA ALA A 442 3.60 -26.55 36.26
C ALA A 442 4.18 -27.13 34.96
N ILE A 443 5.24 -27.93 35.06
CA ILE A 443 6.00 -28.40 33.89
C ILE A 443 6.18 -29.91 33.95
N GLY A 444 5.66 -30.58 32.93
CA GLY A 444 5.93 -31.98 32.64
C GLY A 444 6.68 -32.14 31.33
N HIS A 445 7.52 -33.15 31.24
CA HIS A 445 8.29 -33.39 30.02
C HIS A 445 8.56 -34.87 29.79
N TYR A 446 8.92 -35.20 28.56
CA TYR A 446 9.38 -36.51 28.15
C TYR A 446 10.40 -36.38 27.01
N TYR A 447 11.48 -37.15 27.08
CA TYR A 447 12.48 -37.25 26.01
C TYR A 447 12.37 -38.62 25.35
N ASP A 448 12.20 -38.62 24.03
CA ASP A 448 12.21 -39.83 23.23
C ASP A 448 13.53 -39.95 22.48
N ALA A 449 14.27 -41.03 22.73
CA ALA A 449 15.55 -41.25 22.07
C ALA A 449 15.41 -41.93 20.70
N ASN A 450 14.42 -42.82 20.52
CA ASN A 450 14.32 -43.69 19.33
C ASN A 450 12.96 -44.38 19.11
N SER A 451 11.94 -44.18 19.94
CA SER A 451 10.66 -44.88 19.76
C SER A 451 9.86 -44.31 18.59
N GLY A 452 10.01 -43.01 18.33
CA GLY A 452 9.27 -42.29 17.29
C GLY A 452 7.79 -42.09 17.60
N ASN A 453 7.31 -42.46 18.80
CA ASN A 453 5.90 -42.35 19.16
C ASN A 453 5.59 -41.01 19.84
N LEU A 454 5.42 -39.96 19.03
CA LEU A 454 5.15 -38.60 19.50
C LEU A 454 3.91 -38.51 20.41
N ARG A 455 2.81 -39.19 20.07
CA ARG A 455 1.58 -39.14 20.89
C ARG A 455 1.76 -39.74 22.28
N LEU A 456 2.55 -40.81 22.38
CA LEU A 456 2.87 -41.41 23.67
C LEU A 456 3.77 -40.49 24.50
N ALA A 457 4.78 -39.88 23.88
CA ALA A 457 5.64 -38.90 24.54
C ALA A 457 4.85 -37.69 25.05
N MET A 458 3.91 -37.17 24.24
CA MET A 458 3.00 -36.09 24.66
C MET A 458 2.16 -36.51 25.87
N ARG A 459 1.60 -37.73 25.87
CA ARG A 459 0.83 -38.23 26.99
C ARG A 459 1.65 -38.31 28.29
N TYR A 460 2.89 -38.82 28.24
CA TYR A 460 3.74 -38.86 29.42
C TYR A 460 4.15 -37.47 29.91
N ALA A 461 4.41 -36.54 28.99
CA ALA A 461 4.71 -35.17 29.36
C ALA A 461 3.51 -34.49 30.04
N ASP A 462 2.28 -34.74 29.58
CA ASP A 462 1.05 -34.25 30.19
C ASP A 462 0.82 -34.85 31.58
N GLU A 463 0.94 -36.17 31.73
CA GLU A 463 0.82 -36.87 33.03
C GLU A 463 1.83 -36.30 34.05
N ASN A 464 3.10 -36.10 33.66
CA ASN A 464 4.14 -35.49 34.50
C ASN A 464 3.83 -34.03 34.86
N MET A 465 3.15 -33.29 33.99
CA MET A 465 2.78 -31.89 34.24
C MET A 465 1.68 -31.82 35.30
N TYR A 466 0.70 -32.71 35.25
CA TYR A 466 -0.35 -32.80 36.27
C TYR A 466 0.22 -33.14 37.65
N GLU A 467 1.26 -33.99 37.73
CA GLU A 467 1.96 -34.27 38.99
C GLU A 467 2.64 -33.01 39.55
N ASP A 468 3.35 -32.25 38.72
CA ASP A 468 4.00 -30.99 39.12
C ASP A 468 2.96 -29.93 39.55
N LYS A 469 1.82 -29.86 38.83
CA LYS A 469 0.69 -28.98 39.15
C LYS A 469 0.09 -29.29 40.52
N ASN A 470 -0.11 -30.57 40.83
CA ASN A 470 -0.60 -30.99 42.13
C ASN A 470 0.37 -30.62 43.25
N ALA A 471 1.68 -30.85 43.05
CA ALA A 471 2.71 -30.46 44.04
C ALA A 471 2.72 -28.93 44.29
N PHE A 472 2.52 -28.12 43.25
CA PHE A 472 2.38 -26.67 43.40
C PHE A 472 1.18 -26.28 44.28
N TYR A 473 0.00 -26.84 44.02
CA TYR A 473 -1.21 -26.50 44.79
C TYR A 473 -1.22 -27.09 46.21
N GLU A 474 -0.42 -28.13 46.48
CA GLU A 474 -0.16 -28.57 47.85
C GLU A 474 0.71 -27.56 48.61
N ALA A 475 1.70 -26.94 47.95
CA ALA A 475 2.54 -25.91 48.54
C ALA A 475 1.84 -24.54 48.66
N TYR A 476 0.90 -24.23 47.75
CA TYR A 476 0.15 -22.97 47.70
C TYR A 476 -1.38 -23.20 47.65
N PRO A 477 -2.00 -23.69 48.75
CA PRO A 477 -3.43 -24.05 48.76
C PRO A 477 -4.37 -22.89 48.42
N ASP A 478 -3.99 -21.66 48.78
CA ASP A 478 -4.78 -20.45 48.58
C ASP A 478 -4.97 -20.09 47.10
N LYS A 479 -4.15 -20.66 46.20
CA LYS A 479 -4.18 -20.41 44.75
C LYS A 479 -5.04 -21.39 43.96
N ARG A 480 -5.59 -22.43 44.61
CA ARG A 480 -6.34 -23.53 43.96
C ARG A 480 -7.79 -23.18 43.55
N ARG A 481 -8.22 -21.92 43.65
CA ARG A 481 -9.66 -21.56 43.56
C ARG A 481 -10.17 -21.32 42.16
#